data_AF-A0A917KQT4-F1
#
_entry.id   AF-A0A917KQT4-F1
#
_cell.length_a   1.000
_cell.length_b   1.000
_cell.length_c   1.000
_cell.angle_alpha   90.00
_cell.angle_beta   90.00
_cell.angle_gamma   90.00
#
_symmetry.space_group_name_H-M   'P 1'
#
loop_
_entity.id
_entity.type
_entity.pdbx_description
1 polymer ?
#
loop_
_entity_poly.entity_id
_entity_poly.type
_entity_poly.pdbx_seq_one_letter_code
_entity_poly.pdbx_strand_id
1 'polypeptide(L)' 'MRIVLGVLLGFILGWVGTSAAVLTYGEMAHVSQAEGGFAMGAIFFMGPAGGIVGAVLGGFLGARWRRRG' A
#
# COMPACT_ATOMS: atom_id res chain seq x y z
N MET A 1 2.77 10.34 18.83
CA MET A 1 3.29 9.03 18.40
C MET A 1 2.26 8.13 17.71
N ARG A 2 1.14 7.74 18.35
CA ARG A 2 0.20 6.71 17.81
C ARG A 2 -0.37 7.02 16.41
N ILE A 3 -0.67 8.28 16.10
CA ILE A 3 -1.17 8.70 14.78
C ILE A 3 -0.07 8.55 13.72
N VAL A 4 1.12 9.10 13.97
CA VAL A 4 2.27 9.01 13.05
C VAL A 4 2.64 7.56 12.77
N LEU A 5 2.68 6.72 13.82
CA LEU A 5 2.92 5.28 13.65
C LEU A 5 1.84 4.63 12.79
N GLY A 6 0.57 4.96 13.02
CA GLY A 6 -0.55 4.47 12.22
C GLY A 6 -0.45 4.88 10.75
N VAL A 7 -0.10 6.14 10.47
CA VAL A 7 0.11 6.66 9.11
C VAL A 7 1.24 5.89 8.42
N LEU A 8 2.40 5.74 9.07
CA LEU A 8 3.56 5.06 8.49
C LEU A 8 3.29 3.57 8.24
N LEU A 9 2.73 2.86 9.22
CA LEU A 9 2.39 1.44 9.07
C LEU A 9 1.30 1.25 8.02
N GLY A 10 0.28 2.09 8.02
CA GLY A 10 -0.77 2.09 7.01
C GLY A 10 -0.22 2.32 5.62
N PHE A 11 0.70 3.27 5.46
CA PHE A 11 1.38 3.55 4.19
C PHE A 11 2.17 2.34 3.69
N ILE A 12 3.01 1.75 4.53
CA ILE A 12 3.86 0.61 4.16
C ILE A 12 2.99 -0.59 3.79
N LEU A 13 2.00 -0.92 4.62
CA LEU A 13 1.11 -2.06 4.37
C LEU A 13 0.23 -1.86 3.15
N GLY A 14 -0.31 -0.64 2.96
CA GLY A 14 -1.11 -0.29 1.79
C GLY A 14 -0.30 -0.36 0.50
N TRP A 15 0.94 0.12 0.53
CA TRP A 15 1.86 0.04 -0.61
C TRP A 15 2.16 -1.42 -0.94
N VAL A 16 2.72 -2.17 0.02
CA VAL A 16 3.12 -3.57 -0.19
C VAL A 16 1.93 -4.41 -0.63
N GLY A 17 0.78 -4.26 0.02
CA GLY A 17 -0.44 -5.01 -0.31
C GLY A 17 -0.96 -4.71 -1.72
N THR A 18 -0.95 -3.44 -2.13
CA THR A 18 -1.41 -3.06 -3.48
C THR A 18 -0.43 -3.53 -4.55
N SER A 19 0.87 -3.35 -4.35
CA SER A 19 1.89 -3.89 -5.26
C SER A 19 1.77 -5.40 -5.42
N ALA A 20 1.63 -6.13 -4.31
CA ALA A 20 1.46 -7.57 -4.33
C ALA A 20 0.18 -7.98 -5.08
N ALA A 21 -0.96 -7.33 -4.79
CA ALA A 21 -2.22 -7.62 -5.46
C ALA A 21 -2.15 -7.38 -6.98
N VAL A 22 -1.52 -6.29 -7.42
CA VAL A 22 -1.35 -5.98 -8.85
C VAL A 22 -0.41 -6.98 -9.51
N LEU A 23 0.69 -7.37 -8.85
CA LEU A 23 1.62 -8.38 -9.34
C LEU A 23 0.92 -9.73 -9.51
N THR A 24 0.21 -10.21 -8.48
CA THR A 24 -0.54 -11.46 -8.53
C THR A 24 -1.62 -11.43 -9.62
N TYR A 25 -2.34 -10.32 -9.74
CA TYR A 25 -3.32 -10.17 -10.82
C TYR A 25 -2.66 -10.21 -12.20
N GLY A 26 -1.51 -9.56 -12.37
CA GLY A 26 -0.74 -9.58 -13.61
C GLY A 26 -0.29 -10.99 -13.99
N GLU A 27 0.16 -11.79 -13.03
CA GLU A 27 0.50 -13.20 -13.24
C GLU A 27 -0.71 -14.03 -13.68
N MET A 28 -1.85 -13.86 -13.00
CA MET A 28 -3.11 -14.55 -13.34
C MET A 28 -3.65 -14.16 -14.73
N ALA A 29 -3.43 -12.92 -15.14
CA ALA A 29 -3.84 -12.40 -16.44
C ALA A 29 -2.77 -12.60 -17.54
N HIS A 30 -1.68 -13.31 -17.25
CA HIS A 30 -0.55 -13.52 -18.18
C HIS A 30 0.01 -12.22 -18.78
N VAL A 31 0.05 -11.15 -17.99
CA VAL A 31 0.61 -9.87 -18.40
C VAL A 31 2.12 -10.02 -18.61
N SER A 32 2.61 -9.56 -19.77
CA SER A 32 4.04 -9.59 -20.09
C SER A 32 4.86 -8.80 -19.07
N GLN A 33 5.94 -9.43 -18.59
CA GLN A 33 6.94 -8.81 -17.71
C GLN A 33 8.16 -8.33 -18.51
N ALA A 34 7.98 -7.88 -19.75
CA ALA A 34 9.07 -7.36 -20.57
C ALA A 34 9.90 -6.35 -19.77
N GLU A 35 11.17 -6.67 -19.56
CA GLU A 35 12.15 -5.85 -18.82
C GLU A 35 11.72 -5.49 -17.38
N GLY A 36 10.77 -6.23 -16.79
CA GLY A 36 10.20 -5.91 -15.48
C GLY A 36 9.31 -4.67 -15.46
N GLY A 37 8.93 -4.12 -16.62
CA GLY A 37 8.16 -2.87 -16.72
C GLY A 37 6.82 -2.92 -15.97
N PHE A 38 6.11 -4.04 -16.04
CA PHE A 38 4.88 -4.22 -15.28
C PHE A 38 5.14 -4.25 -13.77
N ALA A 39 6.15 -4.98 -13.31
CA ALA A 39 6.53 -5.00 -11.90
C ALA A 39 6.91 -3.61 -11.38
N MET A 40 7.65 -2.82 -12.17
CA MET A 40 7.98 -1.43 -11.83
C MET A 40 6.72 -0.56 -11.76
N GLY A 41 5.78 -0.71 -12.69
CA GLY A 41 4.49 -0.02 -12.64
C GLY A 41 3.64 -0.41 -11.42
N ALA A 42 3.59 -1.70 -11.10
CA ALA A 42 2.88 -2.20 -9.91
C ALA A 42 3.49 -1.60 -8.62
N ILE A 43 4.82 -1.61 -8.51
CA ILE A 43 5.52 -1.17 -7.30
C ILE A 43 5.54 0.35 -7.17
N PHE A 44 5.89 1.09 -8.22
CA PHE A 44 6.18 2.53 -8.12
C PHE A 44 5.04 3.42 -8.62
N PHE A 45 4.03 2.86 -9.28
CA PHE A 45 2.86 3.62 -9.72
C PHE A 45 1.63 3.26 -8.90
N MET A 46 1.26 1.98 -8.86
CA MET A 46 0.08 1.53 -8.10
C MET A 46 0.34 1.42 -6.60
N GLY A 47 1.53 0.95 -6.20
CA GLY A 47 1.96 0.85 -4.81
C GLY A 47 1.76 2.14 -4.01
N PRO A 48 2.29 3.31 -4.45
CA PRO A 48 2.07 4.58 -3.75
C PRO A 48 0.60 4.95 -3.56
N ALA A 49 -0.27 4.66 -4.54
CA ALA A 49 -1.70 4.93 -4.41
C ALA A 49 -2.31 4.10 -3.26
N GLY A 50 -1.97 2.81 -3.21
CA GLY A 50 -2.30 1.94 -2.08
C GLY A 50 -1.75 2.44 -0.74
N GLY A 51 -0.52 2.91 -0.75
CA GLY A 51 0.13 3.49 0.41
C GLY A 51 -0.62 4.72 0.92
N ILE A 52 -1.01 5.65 0.06
CA ILE A 52 -1.78 6.85 0.46
C ILE A 52 -3.11 6.44 1.13
N VAL A 53 -3.85 5.51 0.53
CA VAL A 53 -5.10 5.01 1.12
C VAL A 53 -4.85 4.37 2.48
N GLY A 54 -3.84 3.49 2.57
CA GLY A 54 -3.46 2.85 3.83
C GLY A 54 -3.02 3.86 4.90
N ALA A 55 -2.30 4.91 4.53
CA ALA A 55 -1.85 5.98 5.41
C ALA A 55 -3.03 6.74 6.03
N VAL A 56 -4.05 7.06 5.23
CA VAL A 56 -5.29 7.71 5.70
C VAL A 56 -6.02 6.82 6.69
N LEU A 57 -6.21 5.55 6.37
CA LEU A 57 -6.88 4.58 7.25
C LEU A 57 -6.09 4.36 8.55
N GLY A 58 -4.77 4.19 8.45
CA GLY A 58 -3.88 4.00 9.58
C GLY A 58 -3.82 5.23 10.49
N GLY A 59 -3.80 6.43 9.93
CA GLY A 59 -3.90 7.69 10.69
C GLY A 59 -5.23 7.82 11.42
N PHE A 60 -6.34 7.48 10.76
CA PHE A 60 -7.66 7.46 11.39
C PHE A 60 -7.73 6.47 12.57
N LEU A 61 -7.22 5.26 12.40
CA LEU A 61 -7.15 4.25 13.47
C LEU A 61 -6.25 4.69 14.61
N GLY A 62 -5.07 5.25 14.30
CA GLY A 62 -4.15 5.81 15.28
C GLY A 62 -4.77 6.97 16.09
N ALA A 63 -5.59 7.80 15.44
CA ALA A 63 -6.34 8.87 16.11
C ALA A 63 -7.43 8.30 17.03
N ARG A 64 -8.15 7.27 16.58
CA ARG A 64 -9.17 6.57 17.38
C ARG A 64 -8.57 5.92 18.63
N TRP A 65 -7.39 5.29 18.52
CA TRP A 65 -6.70 4.68 19.66
C TRP A 65 -6.11 5.70 20.64
N ARG A 66 -5.67 6.88 20.16
CA ARG A 66 -5.25 7.96 21.05
C ARG A 66 -6.42 8.51 21.90
N ARG A 67 -7.65 8.48 21.41
CA ARG A 67 -8.82 8.94 22.18
C ARG A 67 -9.33 7.94 23.23
N ARG A 68 -8.87 6.69 23.19
CA ARG A 68 -9.36 5.59 24.04
C ARG A 68 -8.49 5.31 25.27
N GLY A 69 -7.31 5.90 25.37
CA GLY A 69 -6.40 5.74 26.50
C GLY A 69 -5.62 7.01 26.72
#